data_AF-A0A1Q5M6A5-F1
#
_entry.id   AF-A0A1Q5M6A5-F1
#
_cell.length_a   1.000
_cell.length_b   1.000
_cell.length_c   1.000
_cell.angle_alpha   90.00
_cell.angle_beta   90.00
_cell.angle_gamma   90.00
#
_symmetry.space_group_name_H-M   'P 1'
#
loop_
_entity.id
_entity.type
_entity.pdbx_description
1 polymer ?
#
loop_
_entity_poly.entity_id
_entity_poly.type
_entity_poly.pdbx_seq_one_letter_code
_entity_poly.pdbx_strand_id
1 'polypeptide(L)'
;MTIIRHLPRTGLQALAAAAACLFLGTVAPAAAAAAPHTAAMRAGGAITCQEVDADLPGVFGRDCNSNQWGPLSNFTLTDAGSGNSYRCENGWAEGSLWVRGNDCVAAN
;
A
#
# COMPACT_ATOMS: atom_id res chain seq x y z
N MET A 1 -8.78 -53.62 -51.20
CA MET A 1 -7.56 -52.98 -50.66
C MET A 1 -7.48 -51.57 -51.22
N THR A 2 -8.16 -50.59 -50.60
CA THR A 2 -7.65 -49.54 -49.67
C THR A 2 -6.74 -48.54 -50.41
N ILE A 3 -7.10 -47.24 -50.56
CA ILE A 3 -6.86 -46.19 -49.54
C ILE A 3 -7.49 -44.82 -49.94
N ILE A 4 -8.26 -44.24 -48.99
CA ILE A 4 -8.35 -42.80 -48.56
C ILE A 4 -9.01 -41.79 -49.56
N ARG A 5 -10.03 -41.00 -49.21
CA ARG A 5 -9.99 -39.82 -48.31
C ARG A 5 -11.37 -39.47 -47.71
N HIS A 6 -11.41 -39.39 -46.37
CA HIS A 6 -12.41 -38.63 -45.65
C HIS A 6 -12.16 -37.13 -45.88
N LEU A 7 -13.20 -36.39 -46.25
CA LEU A 7 -13.27 -34.95 -46.00
C LEU A 7 -14.54 -34.66 -45.19
N PRO A 8 -14.39 -34.03 -44.02
CA PRO A 8 -15.47 -33.85 -43.06
C PRO A 8 -16.50 -32.84 -43.53
N ARG A 9 -17.76 -33.14 -43.20
CA ARG A 9 -18.88 -32.21 -43.16
C ARG A 9 -18.49 -30.95 -42.39
N THR A 10 -18.38 -29.83 -43.07
CA THR A 10 -18.34 -28.49 -42.45
C THR A 10 -18.73 -27.49 -43.53
N GLY A 11 -19.75 -26.66 -43.43
CA GLY A 11 -20.83 -26.54 -42.48
C GLY A 11 -21.96 -25.87 -43.25
N LEU A 12 -23.19 -26.34 -43.03
CA LEU A 12 -24.36 -25.56 -43.39
C LEU A 12 -24.37 -24.31 -42.50
N GLN A 13 -24.54 -23.17 -43.16
CA GLN A 13 -25.49 -22.11 -42.80
C GLN A 13 -25.62 -21.73 -41.32
N ALA A 14 -25.28 -20.49 -41.00
CA ALA A 14 -26.31 -19.52 -40.63
C ALA A 14 -25.72 -18.11 -40.58
N LEU A 15 -26.14 -17.29 -41.55
CA LEU A 15 -26.23 -15.85 -41.35
C LEU A 15 -27.20 -15.59 -40.19
N ALA A 16 -26.76 -14.83 -39.20
CA ALA A 16 -27.67 -14.03 -38.39
C ALA A 16 -26.90 -12.83 -37.84
N ALA A 17 -27.11 -11.70 -38.49
CA ALA A 17 -26.76 -10.38 -37.98
C ALA A 17 -27.39 -10.18 -36.60
N ALA A 18 -26.58 -9.77 -35.63
CA ALA A 18 -27.05 -9.13 -34.41
C ALA A 18 -26.18 -7.90 -34.19
N ALA A 19 -26.55 -6.83 -34.89
CA ALA A 19 -26.19 -5.48 -34.50
C ALA A 19 -26.91 -5.16 -33.18
N ALA A 20 -26.16 -5.04 -32.10
CA ALA A 20 -26.63 -4.43 -30.87
C ALA A 20 -25.56 -3.43 -30.41
N CYS A 21 -25.96 -2.15 -30.43
CA CYS A 21 -25.17 -1.02 -29.99
C CYS A 21 -24.77 -1.21 -28.52
N LEU A 22 -23.54 -1.66 -28.26
CA LEU A 22 -22.94 -1.56 -26.94
C LEU A 22 -22.40 -0.13 -26.81
N PHE A 23 -23.20 0.68 -26.13
CA PHE A 23 -22.83 1.98 -25.59
C PHE A 23 -21.39 1.92 -25.06
N LEU A 24 -20.52 2.71 -25.69
CA LEU A 24 -19.24 3.12 -25.13
C LEU A 24 -19.54 3.97 -23.89
N GLY A 25 -19.86 3.30 -22.78
CA GLY A 25 -19.79 3.88 -21.46
C GLY A 25 -18.32 4.20 -21.23
N THR A 26 -17.97 5.46 -21.42
CA THR A 26 -16.68 6.03 -21.02
C THR A 26 -16.48 5.70 -19.54
N VAL A 27 -15.64 4.70 -19.24
CA VAL A 27 -15.17 4.50 -17.89
C VAL A 27 -14.29 5.70 -17.60
N ALA A 28 -14.85 6.73 -16.97
CA ALA A 28 -14.04 7.78 -16.40
C ALA A 28 -13.06 7.08 -15.45
N PRO A 29 -11.76 7.36 -15.52
CA PRO A 29 -10.86 6.86 -14.49
C PRO A 29 -11.42 7.38 -13.17
N ALA A 30 -11.73 6.46 -12.26
CA ALA A 30 -11.99 6.81 -10.88
C ALA A 30 -10.70 7.47 -10.39
N ALA A 31 -10.67 8.80 -10.47
CA ALA A 31 -9.65 9.59 -9.81
C ALA A 31 -9.78 9.22 -8.34
N ALA A 32 -8.82 8.43 -7.85
CA ALA A 32 -8.65 8.19 -6.44
C ALA A 32 -8.58 9.58 -5.81
N ALA A 33 -9.66 9.99 -5.17
CA ALA A 33 -9.70 11.22 -4.41
C ALA A 33 -8.66 11.01 -3.30
N ALA A 34 -7.45 11.53 -3.51
CA ALA A 34 -6.47 11.67 -2.45
C ALA A 34 -7.17 12.48 -1.37
N ALA A 35 -7.53 11.80 -0.28
CA ALA A 35 -8.15 12.47 0.85
C ALA A 35 -7.25 13.66 1.23
N PRO A 36 -7.82 14.84 1.50
CA PRO A 36 -7.03 15.98 1.92
C PRO A 36 -6.36 15.60 3.25
N HIS A 37 -5.06 15.30 3.20
CA HIS A 37 -4.24 14.96 4.37
C HIS A 37 -4.00 16.22 5.19
N THR A 38 -5.07 16.72 5.82
CA THR A 38 -5.02 17.71 6.90
C THR A 38 -5.32 17.04 8.23
N ALA A 39 -4.96 15.76 8.36
CA ALA A 39 -4.89 15.13 9.67
C ALA A 39 -3.84 15.91 10.47
N ALA A 40 -4.30 16.63 11.51
CA ALA A 40 -3.40 17.36 12.39
C ALA A 40 -2.35 16.39 12.93
N MET A 41 -1.07 16.74 12.73
CA MET A 41 0.04 15.95 13.26
C MET A 41 -0.12 15.82 14.78
N ARG A 42 -0.14 14.59 15.29
CA ARG A 42 -0.18 14.35 16.72
C ARG A 42 1.23 14.21 17.26
N ALA A 43 1.47 14.72 18.47
CA ALA A 43 2.72 14.42 19.16
C ALA A 43 2.78 12.91 19.43
N GLY A 44 3.73 12.21 18.79
CA GLY A 44 3.80 10.75 18.86
C GLY A 44 4.37 10.23 20.18
N GLY A 45 5.09 11.08 20.94
CA GLY A 45 5.68 10.70 22.23
C GLY A 45 6.77 9.65 22.06
N ALA A 46 6.92 8.75 23.04
CA ALA A 46 7.82 7.61 22.95
C ALA A 46 7.07 6.38 22.42
N ILE A 47 7.56 5.81 21.32
CA ILE A 47 7.02 4.62 20.66
C ILE A 47 8.11 3.56 20.65
N THR A 48 7.81 2.42 21.26
CA THR A 48 8.68 1.25 21.28
C THR A 48 8.19 0.26 20.22
N CYS A 49 9.09 -0.20 19.36
CA CYS A 49 8.83 -1.19 18.32
C CYS A 49 9.69 -2.43 18.57
N GLN A 50 9.19 -3.61 18.21
CA GLN A 50 9.96 -4.85 18.40
C GLN A 50 11.20 -4.88 17.51
N GLU A 51 11.07 -4.35 16.30
CA GLU A 51 12.14 -4.24 15.33
C GLU A 51 12.18 -2.81 14.79
N VAL A 52 13.36 -2.20 14.76
CA VAL A 52 13.60 -0.92 14.11
C VAL A 52 14.73 -1.07 13.10
N ASP A 53 14.41 -0.75 11.86
CA ASP A 53 15.37 -0.56 10.77
C ASP A 53 15.66 0.95 10.65
N ALA A 54 16.92 1.33 10.85
CA ALA A 54 17.34 2.72 10.84
C ALA A 54 18.32 2.99 9.69
N ASP A 55 17.80 3.59 8.62
CA ASP A 55 18.54 4.13 7.49
C ASP A 55 18.41 5.66 7.50
N LEU A 56 19.13 6.30 8.43
CA LEU A 56 18.95 7.72 8.74
C LEU A 56 19.07 8.59 7.47
N PRO A 57 18.17 9.58 7.28
CA PRO A 57 17.21 10.11 8.25
C PRO A 57 15.87 9.36 8.31
N GLY A 58 15.72 8.25 7.57
CA GLY A 58 14.55 7.38 7.61
C GLY A 58 14.67 6.33 8.70
N VAL A 59 13.61 6.16 9.49
CA VAL A 59 13.55 5.07 10.48
C VAL A 59 12.22 4.36 10.33
N PHE A 60 12.24 3.03 10.31
CA PHE A 60 11.06 2.21 10.17
C PHE A 60 10.98 1.20 11.31
N GLY A 61 9.96 1.35 12.15
CA GLY A 61 9.64 0.42 13.23
C GLY A 61 8.49 -0.51 12.86
N ARG A 62 8.58 -1.78 13.28
CA ARG A 62 7.52 -2.80 13.15
C ARG A 62 7.05 -3.27 14.53
N ASP A 63 5.79 -3.71 14.59
CA ASP A 63 5.17 -4.25 15.81
C ASP A 63 5.32 -3.27 16.98
N CYS A 64 4.79 -2.07 16.78
CA CYS A 64 4.98 -0.94 17.67
C CYS A 64 3.89 -0.88 18.75
N ASN A 65 4.22 -0.33 19.92
CA ASN A 65 3.27 -0.11 21.02
C ASN A 65 2.39 1.15 20.83
N SER A 66 2.11 1.52 19.58
CA SER A 66 1.27 2.67 19.25
C SER A 66 -0.16 2.23 18.96
N ASN A 67 -1.14 3.02 19.40
CA ASN A 67 -2.53 2.89 18.95
C ASN A 67 -2.91 4.03 17.99
N GLN A 68 -1.95 4.87 17.62
CA GLN A 68 -2.19 6.05 16.80
C GLN A 68 -2.18 5.67 15.32
N TRP A 69 -3.18 6.18 14.59
CA TRP A 69 -3.26 6.09 13.14
C TRP A 69 -3.12 7.49 12.54
N GLY A 70 -2.24 7.63 11.57
CA GLY A 70 -2.05 8.88 10.84
C GLY A 70 -0.71 9.58 11.10
N PRO A 71 -0.63 10.87 10.77
CA PRO A 71 0.62 11.62 10.81
C PRO A 71 1.04 11.92 12.24
N LEU A 72 2.33 11.74 12.49
CA LEU A 72 3.01 12.03 13.74
C LEU A 72 3.97 13.21 13.59
N SER A 73 4.21 13.89 14.71
CA SER A 73 5.28 14.87 14.86
C SER A 73 6.00 14.66 16.19
N ASN A 74 7.27 15.07 16.25
CA ASN A 74 8.11 15.11 17.45
C ASN A 74 7.96 13.85 18.33
N PHE A 75 8.49 12.73 17.84
CA PHE A 75 8.37 11.44 18.51
C PHE A 75 9.71 10.70 18.54
N THR A 76 9.82 9.73 19.44
CA THR A 76 10.99 8.89 19.58
C THR A 76 10.60 7.44 19.27
N LEU A 77 11.31 6.83 18.33
CA LEU A 77 11.26 5.40 18.04
C LEU A 77 12.34 4.69 18.84
N THR A 78 11.96 3.69 19.63
CA THR A 78 12.91 2.86 20.38
C THR A 78 12.79 1.41 19.93
N ASP A 79 13.92 0.80 19.60
CA ASP A 79 14.02 -0.63 19.32
C ASP A 79 14.02 -1.42 20.63
N ALA A 80 13.07 -2.34 20.80
CA ALA A 80 12.95 -3.12 22.02
C ALA A 80 14.09 -4.14 22.23
N GLY A 81 14.69 -4.62 21.14
CA GLY A 81 15.74 -5.65 21.18
C GLY A 81 17.12 -5.09 21.50
N SER A 82 17.48 -3.97 20.88
CA SER A 82 18.78 -3.30 21.01
C SER A 82 18.76 -2.15 22.03
N GLY A 83 17.59 -1.57 22.33
CA GLY A 83 17.44 -0.37 23.15
C GLY A 83 17.82 0.92 22.43
N ASN A 84 18.17 0.87 21.14
CA ASN A 84 18.52 2.04 20.35
C ASN A 84 17.30 2.95 20.19
N SER A 85 17.50 4.25 20.36
CA SER A 85 16.44 5.25 20.23
C SER A 85 16.75 6.27 19.13
N TYR A 86 15.72 6.72 18.44
CA TYR A 86 15.78 7.67 17.34
C TYR A 86 14.69 8.72 17.51
N ARG A 87 15.09 9.99 17.56
CA ARG A 87 14.14 11.11 17.62
C ARG A 87 13.84 11.61 16.22
N CYS A 88 12.57 11.65 15.85
CA CYS A 88 12.07 12.00 14.53
C CYS A 88 11.18 13.25 14.62
N GLU A 89 11.35 14.17 13.66
CA GLU A 89 10.54 15.40 13.62
C GLU A 89 9.13 15.14 13.11
N ASN A 90 8.98 14.25 12.12
CA ASN A 90 7.69 13.90 11.52
C ASN A 90 7.65 12.43 11.07
N GLY A 91 6.45 11.93 10.77
CA GLY A 91 6.27 10.54 10.36
C GLY A 91 4.81 10.12 10.26
N TRP A 92 4.60 8.82 10.17
CA TRP A 92 3.28 8.18 10.10
C TRP A 92 3.23 6.93 10.96
N ALA A 93 2.13 6.74 11.66
CA ALA A 93 1.83 5.52 12.39
C ALA A 93 0.61 4.81 11.83
N GLU A 94 0.68 3.48 11.78
CA GLU A 94 -0.42 2.61 11.39
C GLU A 94 -0.83 1.72 12.57
N GLY A 95 -1.17 2.39 13.68
CA GLY A 95 -1.46 1.74 14.95
C GLY A 95 -0.28 0.94 15.44
N SER A 96 -0.54 -0.32 15.79
CA SER A 96 0.47 -1.22 16.35
C SER A 96 1.28 -1.95 15.29
N LEU A 97 0.95 -1.78 14.00
CA LEU A 97 1.57 -2.55 12.92
C LEU A 97 2.97 -2.03 12.63
N TRP A 98 3.09 -0.74 12.38
CA TRP A 98 4.36 -0.10 12.05
C TRP A 98 4.29 1.42 12.25
N VAL A 99 5.48 2.01 12.38
CA VAL A 99 5.67 3.46 12.41
C VAL A 99 6.86 3.82 11.52
N ARG A 100 6.67 4.81 10.66
CA ARG A 100 7.75 5.38 9.85
C ARG A 100 8.07 6.77 10.37
N GLY A 101 9.33 7.00 10.69
CA GLY A 101 9.89 8.31 11.00
C GLY A 101 10.69 8.87 9.83
N ASN A 102 10.65 10.19 9.75
CA ASN A 102 11.40 11.02 8.82
C ASN A 102 12.15 12.09 9.62
N ASP A 103 13.25 12.58 9.04
CA ASP A 103 14.12 13.58 9.67
C ASP A 103 14.59 13.12 11.06
N CYS A 104 14.92 11.83 11.16
CA CYS A 104 15.32 11.21 12.41
C CYS A 104 16.81 11.40 12.70
N VAL A 105 17.14 11.48 13.98
CA VAL A 105 18.50 11.47 14.51
C VAL A 105 18.60 10.48 15.67
N ALA A 106 19.78 9.90 15.89
CA ALA A 106 20.01 9.06 17.06
C ALA A 106 19.76 9.86 18.35
N ALA A 107 19.02 9.27 19.29
CA ALA A 107 18.76 9.81 20.62
C ALA A 107 19.66 9.05 21.61
N ASN A 108 20.78 9.68 21.99
CA ASN A 108 21.70 9.17 23.01
C ASN A 108 21.09 9.22 24.41
#